data_AF-A0A1B8CQE9-F1
#
_entry.id   AF-A0A1B8CQE9-F1
#
_cell.length_a   1.000
_cell.length_b   1.000
_cell.length_c   1.000
_cell.angle_alpha   90.00
_cell.angle_beta   90.00
_cell.angle_gamma   90.00
#
_symmetry.space_group_name_H-M   'P 1'
#
loop_
_entity.id
_entity.type
_entity.pdbx_description
1 polymer ?
#
loop_
_entity_poly.entity_id
_entity_poly.type
_entity_poly.pdbx_seq_one_letter_code
_entity_poly.pdbx_strand_id
1 'polypeptide(L)'
;MEASSRGFIDSVVTLNNIASIFAGGSRTAHTEWRAFQRMVAGNVIDFSEEELPLTFSSVEDKFKKFPASDDVFNPNFSGLLIIQTNAKAEKFSVPVGIKAHIQETIWDDRIPEGPYFVKGSSVHQAWRLYPDQLNSFMAATVLDDAVPYKFRTLPAAGYDGLYQAVAVPSRLYSNQSEQKLLDGMRITVKDNIHLDGMVTTLGCRAFAQYYGVQNATSDYLKGLIDLGAVIVGKTKLSSFAGTEAPPKGPVDYFAPFNARGDGYQGPQGSSSGAGSATGGYDWIDASICTDTSGSCRGPAQINGVWALRTTWGSASLNGVVPSAQ
;
A
#
# COMPACT_ATOMS: atom_id res chain seq x y z
N MET A 1 8.29 -1.42 -5.18
CA MET A 1 8.32 -2.87 -5.45
C MET A 1 8.34 -3.06 -6.95
N GLU A 2 9.09 -4.04 -7.45
CA GLU A 2 9.27 -4.26 -8.90
C GLU A 2 7.99 -4.93 -9.42
N ALA A 3 7.30 -4.31 -10.39
CA ALA A 3 6.14 -4.94 -11.00
C ALA A 3 6.64 -6.04 -11.95
N SER A 4 6.21 -7.29 -11.74
CA SER A 4 6.67 -8.41 -12.57
C SER A 4 6.08 -8.33 -13.98
N SER A 5 6.82 -7.81 -14.94
CA SER A 5 6.66 -8.19 -16.34
C SER A 5 7.58 -9.37 -16.61
N ARG A 6 7.02 -10.56 -16.86
CA ARG A 6 7.79 -11.70 -17.36
C ARG A 6 8.29 -11.33 -18.76
N GLY A 7 9.52 -10.82 -18.83
CA GLY A 7 10.16 -10.46 -20.10
C GLY A 7 9.56 -9.21 -20.72
N PHE A 8 10.27 -8.09 -20.57
CA PHE A 8 10.40 -7.17 -21.71
C PHE A 8 11.06 -7.98 -22.83
N ILE A 9 10.24 -8.68 -23.63
CA ILE A 9 10.74 -9.26 -24.87
C ILE A 9 11.08 -8.05 -25.74
N ASP A 10 12.38 -7.90 -25.98
CA ASP A 10 12.95 -7.02 -26.98
C ASP A 10 12.29 -7.28 -28.34
N SER A 11 11.20 -6.58 -28.62
CA SER A 11 10.77 -6.33 -29.98
C SER A 11 10.14 -4.95 -30.01
N VAL A 12 10.99 -4.00 -30.38
CA VAL A 12 10.76 -2.56 -30.58
C VAL A 12 10.94 -1.69 -29.34
N VAL A 13 12.20 -1.59 -28.89
CA VAL A 13 12.69 -0.35 -28.30
C VAL A 13 12.62 0.73 -29.39
N THR A 14 12.00 1.89 -29.13
CA THR A 14 12.51 3.12 -29.77
C THR A 14 13.47 3.81 -28.83
N LEU A 15 14.72 3.36 -28.99
CA LEU A 15 15.94 3.79 -28.32
C LEU A 15 16.51 5.09 -28.93
N ASN A 16 15.70 5.89 -29.64
CA ASN A 16 16.20 7.13 -30.27
C ASN A 16 16.02 8.39 -29.38
N ASN A 17 15.19 8.36 -28.33
CA ASN A 17 14.52 9.58 -27.83
C ASN A 17 14.74 9.96 -26.34
N ILE A 18 15.82 9.50 -25.71
CA ILE A 18 16.41 10.19 -24.54
C ILE A 18 16.98 11.58 -24.97
N ALA A 19 17.04 11.87 -26.27
CA ALA A 19 17.93 12.82 -26.90
C ALA A 19 17.64 14.34 -26.75
N SER A 20 16.77 14.85 -25.86
CA SER A 20 16.58 16.32 -25.82
C SER A 20 16.22 17.01 -24.50
N ILE A 21 16.11 16.32 -23.35
CA ILE A 21 15.55 16.97 -22.15
C ILE A 21 16.41 16.73 -20.90
N PHE A 22 17.64 17.22 -20.98
CA PHE A 22 18.03 18.31 -20.09
C PHE A 22 18.52 19.46 -20.97
N ALA A 23 17.66 20.47 -21.09
CA ALA A 23 17.93 21.81 -21.59
C ALA A 23 18.40 21.95 -23.06
N GLY A 24 17.65 22.77 -23.80
CA GLY A 24 18.31 23.63 -24.79
C GLY A 24 19.39 24.43 -24.07
N GLY A 25 20.65 24.08 -24.34
CA GLY A 25 21.80 24.68 -23.70
C GLY A 25 23.02 23.81 -23.94
N SER A 26 23.81 24.16 -24.96
CA SER A 26 25.04 23.45 -25.28
C SER A 26 25.94 23.29 -24.06
N ARG A 27 26.43 22.06 -23.80
CA ARG A 27 27.86 21.72 -23.72
C ARG A 27 28.07 20.36 -23.05
N THR A 28 28.99 19.62 -23.67
CA THR A 28 29.87 18.57 -23.12
C THR A 28 29.26 17.21 -22.74
N ALA A 29 29.69 16.20 -23.50
CA ALA A 29 29.34 14.77 -23.50
C ALA A 29 29.75 13.96 -22.24
N HIS A 30 29.69 14.56 -21.05
CA HIS A 30 29.94 13.85 -19.77
C HIS A 30 28.68 13.66 -18.91
N THR A 31 27.53 14.21 -19.33
CA THR A 31 26.24 14.15 -18.61
C THR A 31 25.36 12.95 -18.97
N GLU A 32 25.66 12.24 -20.06
CA GLU A 32 24.80 11.18 -20.61
C GLU A 32 24.76 9.91 -19.74
N TRP A 33 25.83 9.59 -18.99
CA TRP A 33 25.86 8.42 -18.11
C TRP A 33 25.07 8.60 -16.80
N ARG A 34 24.92 9.84 -16.30
CA ARG A 34 24.20 10.10 -15.04
C ARG A 34 22.68 10.01 -15.17
N ALA A 35 22.14 10.14 -16.38
CA ALA A 35 20.71 10.05 -16.64
C ALA A 35 20.16 8.62 -16.46
N PHE A 36 20.99 7.60 -16.73
CA PHE A 36 20.62 6.18 -16.54
C PHE A 36 20.38 5.77 -15.08
N GLN A 37 20.76 6.61 -14.10
CA GLN A 37 20.59 6.31 -12.67
C GLN A 37 19.43 7.05 -12.00
N ARG A 38 18.76 8.00 -12.68
CA ARG A 38 17.66 8.76 -12.08
C ARG A 38 16.32 8.07 -12.31
N MET A 39 15.56 7.91 -11.22
CA MET A 39 14.16 7.50 -11.30
C MET A 39 13.35 8.65 -11.89
N VAL A 40 12.56 8.35 -12.92
CA VAL A 40 11.65 9.30 -13.57
C VAL A 40 10.23 8.97 -13.15
N ALA A 41 9.50 9.96 -12.64
CA ALA A 41 8.09 9.80 -12.33
C ALA A 41 7.28 9.73 -13.65
N GLY A 42 6.40 8.75 -13.76
CA GLY A 42 5.53 8.56 -14.90
C GLY A 42 4.17 7.97 -14.51
N ASN A 43 3.32 7.74 -15.50
CA ASN A 43 2.05 7.02 -15.30
C ASN A 43 1.89 5.94 -16.35
N VAL A 44 1.27 4.82 -15.95
CA VAL A 44 0.74 3.82 -16.87
C VAL A 44 -0.73 4.12 -17.08
N ILE A 45 -1.17 4.14 -18.34
CA ILE A 45 -2.57 4.20 -18.72
C ILE A 45 -2.86 3.16 -19.79
N ASP A 46 -4.05 2.58 -19.73
CA ASP A 46 -4.55 1.57 -20.65
C ASP A 46 -5.43 2.24 -21.72
N PHE A 47 -5.31 1.89 -22.99
CA PHE A 47 -6.28 2.27 -24.02
C PHE A 47 -6.70 1.05 -24.85
N SER A 48 -8.01 0.89 -25.00
CA SER A 48 -8.60 -0.06 -25.95
C SER A 48 -8.55 0.47 -27.38
N GLU A 49 -8.70 -0.41 -28.37
CA GLU A 49 -8.76 0.01 -29.80
C GLU A 49 -9.98 0.91 -30.08
N GLU A 50 -11.05 0.81 -29.27
CA GLU A 50 -12.26 1.63 -29.36
C GLU A 50 -12.05 3.07 -28.89
N GLU A 51 -11.04 3.32 -28.06
CA GLU A 51 -10.70 4.65 -27.55
C GLU A 51 -9.71 5.40 -28.46
N LEU A 52 -9.45 4.88 -29.67
CA LEU A 52 -8.56 5.48 -30.67
C LEU A 52 -9.31 6.37 -31.68
N PRO A 53 -8.66 7.42 -32.22
CA PRO A 53 -7.30 7.86 -31.93
C PRO A 53 -7.19 8.57 -30.58
N LEU A 54 -6.04 8.40 -29.91
CA LEU A 54 -5.76 9.09 -28.65
C LEU A 54 -5.79 10.61 -28.86
N THR A 55 -6.52 11.33 -28.01
CA THR A 55 -6.55 12.80 -28.00
C THR A 55 -5.98 13.34 -26.70
N PHE A 56 -5.51 14.60 -26.71
CA PHE A 56 -5.06 15.26 -25.47
C PHE A 56 -6.18 15.26 -24.41
N SER A 57 -7.42 15.54 -24.82
CA SER A 57 -8.59 15.49 -23.94
C SER A 57 -8.76 14.10 -23.31
N SER A 58 -8.67 13.02 -24.10
CA SER A 58 -8.87 11.67 -23.55
C SER A 58 -7.85 11.29 -22.46
N VAL A 59 -6.58 11.71 -22.61
CA VAL A 59 -5.54 11.50 -21.59
C VAL A 59 -5.79 12.38 -20.38
N GLU A 60 -6.13 13.66 -20.61
CA GLU A 60 -6.42 14.61 -19.55
C GLU A 60 -7.64 14.18 -18.72
N ASP A 61 -8.67 13.63 -19.37
CA ASP A 61 -9.90 13.14 -18.74
C ASP A 61 -9.63 11.93 -17.84
N LYS A 62 -8.70 11.03 -18.22
CA LYS A 62 -8.23 9.96 -17.31
C LYS A 62 -7.50 10.55 -16.10
N PHE A 63 -6.55 11.45 -16.32
CA PHE A 63 -5.78 12.07 -15.23
C PHE A 63 -6.63 12.92 -14.29
N LYS A 64 -7.70 13.55 -14.78
CA LYS A 64 -8.67 14.29 -13.95
C LYS A 64 -9.46 13.38 -13.02
N LYS A 65 -9.64 12.10 -13.37
CA LYS A 65 -10.35 11.11 -12.54
C LYS A 65 -9.47 10.53 -11.43
N PHE A 66 -8.17 10.40 -11.67
CA PHE A 66 -7.24 9.74 -10.74
C PHE A 66 -7.25 10.32 -9.31
N PRO A 67 -7.19 11.66 -9.09
CA PRO A 67 -7.20 12.22 -7.74
C PRO A 67 -8.49 11.96 -6.95
N ALA A 68 -9.60 11.64 -7.62
CA ALA A 68 -10.87 11.38 -6.96
C ALA A 68 -10.90 9.99 -6.29
N SER A 69 -10.09 9.06 -6.78
CA SER A 69 -10.05 7.67 -6.33
C SER A 69 -8.69 7.23 -5.78
N ASP A 70 -7.71 8.12 -5.76
CA ASP A 70 -6.34 7.82 -5.33
C ASP A 70 -5.67 8.99 -4.62
N ASP A 71 -4.89 8.64 -3.61
CA ASP A 71 -4.14 9.57 -2.77
C ASP A 71 -2.62 9.44 -2.96
N VAL A 72 -2.17 8.57 -3.87
CA VAL A 72 -0.75 8.43 -4.24
C VAL A 72 -0.43 9.23 -5.50
N PHE A 73 -1.34 9.22 -6.48
CA PHE A 73 -1.22 9.98 -7.71
C PHE A 73 -1.12 11.47 -7.42
N ASN A 74 -0.21 12.12 -8.13
CA ASN A 74 -0.01 13.55 -8.11
C ASN A 74 0.26 14.02 -9.55
N PRO A 75 -0.22 15.21 -9.96
CA PRO A 75 0.06 15.76 -11.29
C PRO A 75 1.55 15.79 -11.69
N ASN A 76 2.49 15.81 -10.73
CA ASN A 76 3.93 15.71 -10.99
C ASN A 76 4.37 14.36 -11.60
N PHE A 77 3.54 13.32 -11.55
CA PHE A 77 3.78 12.07 -12.27
C PHE A 77 3.51 12.18 -13.78
N SER A 78 2.93 13.29 -14.27
CA SER A 78 2.56 13.48 -15.69
C SER A 78 3.74 13.62 -16.67
N GLY A 79 4.99 13.58 -16.19
CA GLY A 79 6.18 13.83 -17.01
C GLY A 79 6.51 12.74 -18.03
N LEU A 80 6.15 11.49 -17.75
CA LEU A 80 6.33 10.33 -18.63
C LEU A 80 5.05 9.51 -18.65
N LEU A 81 4.61 9.11 -19.84
CA LEU A 81 3.44 8.27 -20.00
C LEU A 81 3.81 6.92 -20.62
N ILE A 82 3.34 5.83 -20.03
CA ILE A 82 3.39 4.49 -20.60
C ILE A 82 1.95 4.16 -21.00
N ILE A 83 1.72 4.01 -22.30
CA ILE A 83 0.42 3.66 -22.84
C ILE A 83 0.44 2.19 -23.20
N GLN A 84 -0.46 1.42 -22.61
CA GLN A 84 -0.63 0.00 -22.92
C GLN A 84 -1.87 -0.19 -23.78
N THR A 85 -1.76 -0.99 -24.84
CA THR A 85 -2.87 -1.22 -25.76
C THR A 85 -2.79 -2.59 -26.43
N ASN A 86 -3.94 -3.10 -26.88
CA ASN A 86 -4.00 -4.27 -27.77
C ASN A 86 -3.92 -3.87 -29.25
N ALA A 87 -4.06 -2.57 -29.55
CA ALA A 87 -3.97 -2.07 -30.93
C ALA A 87 -2.52 -2.13 -31.41
N LYS A 88 -2.32 -2.48 -32.68
CA LYS A 88 -0.99 -2.40 -33.30
C LYS A 88 -0.47 -0.96 -33.25
N ALA A 89 0.80 -0.77 -32.89
CA ALA A 89 1.44 0.53 -32.70
C ALA A 89 1.36 1.41 -33.95
N GLU A 90 1.35 0.81 -35.15
CA GLU A 90 1.17 1.51 -36.43
C GLU A 90 -0.18 2.21 -36.59
N LYS A 91 -1.20 1.79 -35.84
CA LYS A 91 -2.52 2.45 -35.79
C LYS A 91 -2.60 3.53 -34.71
N PHE A 92 -1.58 3.67 -33.88
CA PHE A 92 -1.60 4.53 -32.71
C PHE A 92 -0.90 5.86 -32.98
N SER A 93 -1.59 6.98 -32.72
CA SER A 93 -1.02 8.32 -32.83
C SER A 93 -1.01 9.03 -31.48
N VAL A 94 0.17 9.47 -31.02
CA VAL A 94 0.30 10.27 -29.79
C VAL A 94 0.15 11.76 -30.14
N PRO A 95 -0.72 12.52 -29.45
CA PRO A 95 -0.84 13.96 -29.62
C PRO A 95 0.49 14.69 -29.42
N VAL A 96 0.73 15.72 -30.23
CA VAL A 96 1.90 16.60 -30.10
C VAL A 96 1.96 17.19 -28.68
N GLY A 97 3.13 17.10 -28.04
CA GLY A 97 3.35 17.61 -26.69
C GLY A 97 3.21 16.57 -25.58
N ILE A 98 2.66 15.38 -25.87
CA ILE A 98 2.67 14.25 -24.93
C ILE A 98 3.93 13.42 -25.17
N LYS A 99 4.71 13.20 -24.11
CA LYS A 99 5.82 12.24 -24.13
C LYS A 99 5.32 10.90 -23.63
N ALA A 100 5.13 9.98 -24.57
CA ALA A 100 4.63 8.65 -24.27
C ALA A 100 5.53 7.55 -24.85
N HIS A 101 5.55 6.42 -24.16
CA HIS A 101 6.00 5.14 -24.66
C HIS A 101 4.76 4.27 -24.91
N ILE A 102 4.64 3.70 -26.09
CA ILE A 102 3.53 2.79 -26.43
C ILE A 102 4.04 1.36 -26.26
N GLN A 103 3.31 0.57 -25.50
CA GLN A 103 3.56 -0.84 -25.29
C GLN A 103 2.37 -1.65 -25.79
N GLU A 104 2.60 -2.52 -26.76
CA GLU A 104 1.64 -3.54 -27.17
C GLU A 104 1.66 -4.66 -26.12
N THR A 105 0.51 -4.94 -25.50
CA THR A 105 0.41 -5.92 -24.41
C THR A 105 -0.83 -6.78 -24.55
N ILE A 106 -0.76 -8.05 -24.17
CA ILE A 106 -1.94 -8.90 -23.97
C ILE A 106 -2.50 -8.71 -22.56
N TRP A 107 -3.79 -9.00 -22.36
CA TRP A 107 -4.51 -8.74 -21.11
C TRP A 107 -3.84 -9.25 -19.83
N ASP A 108 -3.21 -10.43 -19.91
CA ASP A 108 -2.57 -11.06 -18.74
C ASP A 108 -1.20 -10.47 -18.37
N ASP A 109 -0.58 -9.69 -19.28
CA ASP A 109 0.74 -9.05 -19.08
C ASP A 109 0.64 -7.53 -18.82
N ARG A 110 -0.58 -7.02 -18.61
CA ARG A 110 -0.82 -5.58 -18.39
C ARG A 110 -0.31 -5.13 -17.04
N ILE A 111 0.23 -3.92 -17.02
CA ILE A 111 0.62 -3.24 -15.80
C ILE A 111 -0.59 -2.42 -15.34
N PRO A 112 -0.99 -2.47 -14.06
CA PRO A 112 -2.14 -1.71 -13.60
C PRO A 112 -1.99 -0.21 -13.87
N GLU A 113 -3.10 0.48 -14.18
CA GLU A 113 -3.06 1.94 -14.37
C GLU A 113 -2.58 2.66 -13.10
N GLY A 114 -1.95 3.83 -13.26
CA GLY A 114 -1.61 4.71 -12.14
C GLY A 114 -0.17 5.24 -12.16
N PRO A 115 0.30 5.79 -11.03
CA PRO A 115 1.61 6.42 -10.93
C PRO A 115 2.73 5.39 -10.85
N TYR A 116 3.88 5.64 -11.49
CA TYR A 116 5.03 4.74 -11.43
C TYR A 116 6.34 5.54 -11.40
N PHE A 117 7.41 4.86 -11.01
CA PHE A 117 8.77 5.32 -11.22
C PHE A 117 9.48 4.41 -12.21
N VAL A 118 10.09 5.01 -13.23
CA VAL A 118 10.84 4.30 -14.26
C VAL A 118 12.33 4.49 -14.01
N LYS A 119 13.09 3.39 -14.03
CA LYS A 119 14.55 3.39 -13.88
C LYS A 119 15.16 2.43 -14.90
N GLY A 120 15.82 2.98 -15.93
CA GLY A 120 16.28 2.17 -17.06
C GLY A 120 15.08 1.50 -17.74
N SER A 121 15.09 0.18 -17.82
CA SER A 121 13.99 -0.64 -18.36
C SER A 121 12.99 -1.12 -17.29
N SER A 122 13.23 -0.84 -16.00
CA SER A 122 12.37 -1.30 -14.92
C SER A 122 11.30 -0.27 -14.57
N VAL A 123 10.08 -0.76 -14.32
CA VAL A 123 8.93 0.02 -13.87
C VAL A 123 8.59 -0.38 -12.44
N HIS A 124 8.55 0.60 -11.54
CA HIS A 124 8.33 0.38 -10.12
C HIS A 124 7.07 1.11 -9.67
N GLN A 125 6.18 0.41 -8.95
CA GLN A 125 5.00 1.03 -8.36
C GLN A 125 5.39 2.18 -7.42
N ALA A 126 4.71 3.31 -7.55
CA ALA A 126 4.75 4.42 -6.63
C ALA A 126 3.91 4.11 -5.39
N TRP A 127 4.52 4.30 -4.23
CA TRP A 127 3.87 4.12 -2.93
C TRP A 127 4.00 5.43 -2.17
N ARG A 128 2.94 5.82 -1.45
CA ARG A 128 2.96 7.00 -0.58
C ARG A 128 3.39 6.58 0.83
N LEU A 129 4.23 7.40 1.44
CA LEU A 129 4.66 7.23 2.83
C LEU A 129 3.87 8.18 3.74
N TYR A 130 2.98 7.63 4.54
CA TYR A 130 2.21 8.38 5.55
C TYR A 130 2.90 8.30 6.92
N PRO A 131 3.08 9.43 7.64
CA PRO A 131 3.56 9.41 9.01
C PRO A 131 2.49 8.85 9.96
N ASP A 132 2.87 7.93 10.85
CA ASP A 132 1.98 7.40 11.90
C ASP A 132 1.89 8.35 13.10
N GLN A 133 1.25 9.50 12.91
CA GLN A 133 1.11 10.57 13.91
C GLN A 133 0.36 10.14 15.18
N LEU A 134 -0.61 9.22 15.06
CA LEU A 134 -1.36 8.64 16.16
C LEU A 134 -0.61 7.51 16.86
N ASN A 135 0.56 7.12 16.37
CA ASN A 135 1.38 6.05 16.94
C ASN A 135 0.58 4.73 17.04
N SER A 136 -0.26 4.46 16.04
CA SER A 136 -1.21 3.35 15.94
C SER A 136 -0.54 2.02 15.60
N PHE A 137 0.62 2.05 14.95
CA PHE A 137 1.29 0.87 14.42
C PHE A 137 2.37 0.35 15.38
N MET A 138 2.41 -0.96 15.56
CA MET A 138 3.57 -1.66 16.14
C MET A 138 4.69 -1.77 15.09
N ALA A 139 4.32 -2.05 13.84
CA ALA A 139 5.23 -2.08 12.71
C ALA A 139 4.47 -1.85 11.40
N ALA A 140 4.98 -0.97 10.55
CA ALA A 140 4.56 -0.89 9.15
C ALA A 140 5.07 -2.10 8.36
N THR A 141 4.24 -2.61 7.44
CA THR A 141 4.56 -3.79 6.63
C THR A 141 4.59 -3.46 5.15
N VAL A 142 5.39 -4.22 4.42
CA VAL A 142 5.27 -4.35 2.97
C VAL A 142 5.32 -5.83 2.62
N LEU A 143 4.53 -6.24 1.63
CA LEU A 143 4.52 -7.60 1.12
C LEU A 143 5.88 -7.94 0.48
N ASP A 144 6.26 -9.20 0.52
CA ASP A 144 7.39 -9.72 -0.24
C ASP A 144 6.94 -10.02 -1.67
N ASP A 145 7.61 -9.42 -2.66
CA ASP A 145 7.27 -9.59 -4.08
C ASP A 145 7.55 -11.02 -4.58
N ALA A 146 8.42 -11.78 -3.92
CA ALA A 146 8.86 -13.10 -4.36
C ALA A 146 8.16 -14.25 -3.63
N VAL A 147 7.68 -14.02 -2.41
CA VAL A 147 7.08 -15.06 -1.56
C VAL A 147 5.66 -14.69 -1.17
N PRO A 148 4.64 -15.42 -1.64
CA PRO A 148 3.25 -15.17 -1.29
C PRO A 148 3.01 -15.15 0.23
N TYR A 149 2.18 -14.21 0.68
CA TYR A 149 1.81 -14.03 2.09
C TYR A 149 2.96 -13.72 3.05
N LYS A 150 4.18 -13.52 2.56
CA LYS A 150 5.31 -13.12 3.38
C LYS A 150 5.44 -11.62 3.41
N PHE A 151 5.77 -11.09 4.58
CA PHE A 151 5.89 -9.67 4.82
C PHE A 151 7.27 -9.35 5.36
N ARG A 152 7.65 -8.09 5.19
CA ARG A 152 8.83 -7.51 5.81
C ARG A 152 8.46 -6.20 6.47
N THR A 153 9.17 -5.87 7.54
CA THR A 153 9.03 -4.57 8.19
C THR A 153 9.52 -3.49 7.24
N LEU A 154 8.84 -2.35 7.21
CA LEU A 154 9.30 -1.15 6.51
C LEU A 154 10.14 -0.28 7.47
N PRO A 155 11.48 -0.21 7.30
CA PRO A 155 12.33 0.62 8.15
C PRO A 155 12.39 2.05 7.60
N ALA A 156 11.26 2.77 7.62
CA ALA A 156 11.18 4.14 7.10
C ALA A 156 10.60 5.10 8.13
N ALA A 157 11.12 6.33 8.13
CA ALA A 157 10.55 7.45 8.87
C ALA A 157 9.61 8.26 7.96
N GLY A 158 8.63 8.92 8.58
CA GLY A 158 7.77 9.91 7.93
C GLY A 158 8.59 11.06 7.35
N TYR A 159 7.99 11.82 6.43
CA TYR A 159 8.65 12.96 5.79
C TYR A 159 9.03 14.08 6.76
N ASP A 160 8.42 14.11 7.94
CA ASP A 160 8.76 15.03 9.05
C ASP A 160 9.90 14.50 9.94
N GLY A 161 10.30 13.24 9.78
CA GLY A 161 11.31 12.57 10.58
C GLY A 161 10.90 12.25 12.02
N LEU A 162 9.64 12.53 12.40
CA LEU A 162 9.17 12.41 13.79
C LEU A 162 8.48 11.07 14.07
N TYR A 163 7.83 10.51 13.05
CA TYR A 163 7.04 9.28 13.18
C TYR A 163 7.57 8.18 12.26
N GLN A 164 7.22 6.92 12.53
CA GLN A 164 7.41 5.87 11.54
C GLN A 164 6.54 6.16 10.31
N ALA A 165 7.01 5.75 9.13
CA ALA A 165 6.21 5.80 7.92
C ALA A 165 5.48 4.48 7.69
N VAL A 166 4.24 4.60 7.21
CA VAL A 166 3.45 3.51 6.66
C VAL A 166 3.40 3.69 5.15
N ALA A 167 3.87 2.70 4.39
CA ALA A 167 3.81 2.74 2.95
C ALA A 167 2.49 2.16 2.45
N VAL A 168 1.81 2.88 1.55
CA VAL A 168 0.59 2.42 0.91
C VAL A 168 0.70 2.50 -0.60
N PRO A 169 0.24 1.47 -1.35
CA PRO A 169 0.22 1.51 -2.81
C PRO A 169 -0.88 2.45 -3.32
N SER A 170 -0.75 2.91 -4.56
CA SER A 170 -1.84 3.58 -5.27
C SER A 170 -3.07 2.67 -5.35
N ARG A 171 -4.26 3.25 -5.13
CA ARG A 171 -5.54 2.56 -5.31
C ARG A 171 -5.85 2.30 -6.79
N LEU A 172 -5.19 2.99 -7.71
CA LEU A 172 -5.36 2.79 -9.15
C LEU A 172 -4.80 1.43 -9.62
N TYR A 173 -3.92 0.82 -8.83
CA TYR A 173 -3.39 -0.50 -9.17
C TYR A 173 -4.40 -1.63 -9.01
N SER A 174 -5.55 -1.33 -8.43
CA SER A 174 -6.57 -2.29 -8.10
C SER A 174 -7.71 -2.22 -9.09
N ASN A 175 -8.18 -3.39 -9.49
CA ASN A 175 -9.31 -3.54 -10.39
C ASN A 175 -10.31 -4.50 -9.76
N GLN A 176 -11.27 -3.94 -9.01
CA GLN A 176 -12.26 -4.74 -8.30
C GLN A 176 -13.02 -5.63 -9.27
N SER A 177 -13.12 -6.91 -8.91
CA SER A 177 -13.85 -7.94 -9.63
C SER A 177 -14.57 -8.84 -8.66
N GLU A 178 -15.48 -9.68 -9.15
CA GLU A 178 -16.20 -10.65 -8.31
C GLU A 178 -15.25 -11.57 -7.52
N GLN A 179 -14.05 -11.84 -8.05
CA GLN A 179 -13.04 -12.69 -7.41
C GLN A 179 -12.12 -11.92 -6.45
N LYS A 180 -12.00 -10.60 -6.61
CA LYS A 180 -11.15 -9.74 -5.78
C LYS A 180 -11.95 -8.56 -5.21
N LEU A 181 -12.92 -8.87 -4.37
CA LEU A 181 -13.84 -7.89 -3.79
C LEU A 181 -13.15 -6.86 -2.87
N LEU A 182 -11.96 -7.18 -2.37
CA LEU A 182 -11.18 -6.33 -1.48
C LEU A 182 -9.99 -5.67 -2.19
N ASP A 183 -9.90 -5.78 -3.52
CA ASP A 183 -8.78 -5.21 -4.26
C ASP A 183 -8.66 -3.71 -3.99
N GLY A 184 -7.48 -3.30 -3.52
CA GLY A 184 -7.15 -1.92 -3.21
C GLY A 184 -7.58 -1.46 -1.83
N MET A 185 -8.27 -2.30 -1.05
CA MET A 185 -8.58 -2.02 0.35
C MET A 185 -7.31 -2.14 1.19
N ARG A 186 -6.94 -1.04 1.83
CA ARG A 186 -5.82 -0.95 2.76
C ARG A 186 -6.32 -1.33 4.14
N ILE A 187 -5.79 -2.44 4.64
CA ILE A 187 -6.18 -3.01 5.93
C ILE A 187 -5.01 -3.01 6.90
N THR A 188 -5.31 -2.79 8.18
CA THR A 188 -4.35 -3.06 9.26
C THR A 188 -4.73 -4.32 10.00
N VAL A 189 -3.77 -4.94 10.69
CA VAL A 189 -4.02 -6.17 11.45
C VAL A 189 -3.48 -6.04 12.86
N LYS A 190 -4.26 -6.43 13.86
CA LYS A 190 -3.82 -6.39 15.26
C LYS A 190 -2.57 -7.23 15.49
N ASP A 191 -1.67 -6.76 16.34
CA ASP A 191 -0.35 -7.36 16.54
C ASP A 191 -0.34 -8.84 16.94
N ASN A 192 -1.41 -9.33 17.58
CA ASN A 192 -1.56 -10.71 18.02
C ASN A 192 -2.00 -11.68 16.91
N ILE A 193 -2.08 -11.21 15.66
CA ILE A 193 -2.35 -12.03 14.48
C ILE A 193 -1.04 -12.18 13.70
N HIS A 194 -0.69 -13.41 13.33
CA HIS A 194 0.56 -13.72 12.67
C HIS A 194 0.56 -13.28 11.20
N LEU A 195 1.69 -12.70 10.80
CA LEU A 195 2.10 -12.49 9.41
C LEU A 195 3.46 -13.15 9.25
N ASP A 196 3.63 -13.97 8.22
CA ASP A 196 4.93 -14.56 7.88
C ASP A 196 5.98 -13.46 7.66
N GLY A 197 7.18 -13.63 8.22
CA GLY A 197 8.28 -12.68 8.16
C GLY A 197 8.17 -11.50 9.14
N MET A 198 7.11 -11.42 9.95
CA MET A 198 6.91 -10.37 10.95
C MET A 198 6.92 -10.92 12.37
N VAL A 199 7.32 -10.10 13.34
CA VAL A 199 7.23 -10.44 14.76
C VAL A 199 5.80 -10.21 15.27
N THR A 200 5.27 -11.15 16.06
CA THR A 200 4.09 -10.93 16.91
C THR A 200 4.57 -10.62 18.33
N THR A 201 4.40 -9.37 18.76
CA THR A 201 4.99 -8.86 20.00
C THR A 201 4.09 -9.03 21.22
N LEU A 202 2.77 -9.07 20.99
CA LEU A 202 1.75 -9.03 22.05
C LEU A 202 1.88 -7.82 22.98
N GLY A 203 2.52 -6.73 22.54
CA GLY A 203 2.82 -5.58 23.38
C GLY A 203 3.87 -5.88 24.47
N CYS A 204 4.68 -6.93 24.33
CA CYS A 204 5.70 -7.34 25.29
C CYS A 204 7.07 -7.56 24.62
N ARG A 205 8.09 -6.79 25.03
CA ARG A 205 9.44 -6.86 24.45
C ARG A 205 10.12 -8.20 24.70
N ALA A 206 9.97 -8.74 25.91
CA ALA A 206 10.54 -10.05 26.25
C ALA A 206 9.93 -11.19 25.43
N PHE A 207 8.60 -11.16 25.23
CA PHE A 207 7.92 -12.12 24.37
C PHE A 207 8.42 -12.01 22.92
N ALA A 208 8.46 -10.79 22.37
CA ALA A 208 8.94 -10.53 21.02
C ALA A 208 10.38 -11.04 20.79
N GLN A 209 11.28 -10.82 21.76
CA GLN A 209 12.68 -11.28 21.69
C GLN A 209 12.80 -12.80 21.73
N TYR A 210 11.96 -13.48 22.53
CA TYR A 210 12.02 -14.93 22.68
C TYR A 210 11.45 -15.68 21.47
N TYR A 211 10.32 -15.23 20.92
CA TYR A 211 9.61 -15.93 19.84
C TYR A 211 9.99 -15.47 18.43
N GLY A 212 10.45 -14.23 18.26
CA GLY A 212 10.94 -13.73 16.97
C GLY A 212 9.90 -13.69 15.85
N VAL A 213 10.39 -13.82 14.61
CA VAL A 213 9.56 -13.75 13.39
C VAL A 213 8.69 -14.98 13.23
N GLN A 214 7.44 -14.76 12.81
CA GLN A 214 6.51 -15.84 12.50
C GLN A 214 6.83 -16.41 11.11
N ASN A 215 6.53 -17.69 10.91
CA ASN A 215 6.79 -18.44 9.67
C ASN A 215 5.52 -18.69 8.83
N ALA A 216 4.38 -18.16 9.27
CA ALA A 216 3.11 -18.34 8.60
C ALA A 216 2.18 -17.14 8.85
N THR A 217 1.49 -16.72 7.80
CA THR A 217 0.38 -15.77 7.89
C THR A 217 -0.89 -16.51 8.33
N SER A 218 -1.69 -15.89 9.20
CA SER A 218 -2.98 -16.43 9.67
C SER A 218 -3.90 -16.80 8.50
N ASP A 219 -4.62 -17.91 8.62
CA ASP A 219 -5.52 -18.40 7.56
C ASP A 219 -6.61 -17.39 7.18
N TYR A 220 -7.12 -16.65 8.17
CA TYR A 220 -8.09 -15.58 7.92
C TYR A 220 -7.49 -14.46 7.07
N LEU A 221 -6.24 -14.07 7.36
CA LEU A 221 -5.55 -13.03 6.60
C LEU A 221 -5.16 -13.47 5.19
N LYS A 222 -4.79 -14.74 4.99
CA LYS A 222 -4.58 -15.29 3.64
C LYS A 222 -5.83 -15.11 2.78
N GLY A 223 -7.00 -15.45 3.31
CA GLY A 223 -8.27 -15.25 2.59
C GLY A 223 -8.54 -13.79 2.23
N LEU A 224 -8.22 -12.83 3.12
CA LEU A 224 -8.34 -11.40 2.78
C LEU A 224 -7.37 -10.98 1.69
N ILE A 225 -6.13 -11.47 1.72
CA ILE A 225 -5.10 -11.20 0.72
C ILE A 225 -5.52 -11.80 -0.64
N ASP A 226 -6.07 -13.01 -0.66
CA ASP A 226 -6.57 -13.67 -1.87
C ASP A 226 -7.71 -12.89 -2.51
N LEU A 227 -8.54 -12.24 -1.70
CA LEU A 227 -9.60 -11.31 -2.14
C LEU A 227 -9.07 -9.92 -2.55
N GLY A 228 -7.76 -9.67 -2.46
CA GLY A 228 -7.10 -8.44 -2.93
C GLY A 228 -6.78 -7.41 -1.84
N ALA A 229 -7.00 -7.71 -0.56
CA ALA A 229 -6.73 -6.75 0.51
C ALA A 229 -5.22 -6.52 0.69
N VAL A 230 -4.84 -5.26 0.89
CA VAL A 230 -3.46 -4.82 1.12
C VAL A 230 -3.21 -4.61 2.60
N ILE A 231 -2.39 -5.47 3.22
CA ILE A 231 -1.98 -5.29 4.62
C ILE A 231 -0.84 -4.28 4.73
N VAL A 232 -1.12 -3.13 5.33
CA VAL A 232 -0.16 -2.00 5.41
C VAL A 232 0.60 -1.94 6.75
N GLY A 233 0.12 -2.66 7.77
CA GLY A 233 0.88 -2.78 9.01
C GLY A 233 0.18 -3.52 10.13
N LYS A 234 0.97 -3.81 11.16
CA LYS A 234 0.50 -4.39 12.42
C LYS A 234 0.16 -3.28 13.42
N THR A 235 -1.06 -3.27 13.94
CA THR A 235 -1.53 -2.26 14.90
C THR A 235 -1.27 -2.66 16.34
N LYS A 236 -1.03 -1.65 17.17
CA LYS A 236 -0.81 -1.81 18.61
C LYS A 236 -2.02 -2.39 19.33
N LEU A 237 -1.75 -2.97 20.48
CA LEU A 237 -2.71 -3.62 21.35
C LEU A 237 -2.37 -3.39 22.84
N SER A 238 -3.35 -3.62 23.71
CA SER A 238 -3.05 -3.85 25.14
C SER A 238 -2.30 -5.16 25.31
N SER A 239 -1.33 -5.21 26.23
CA SER A 239 -0.39 -6.34 26.35
C SER A 239 -1.15 -7.67 26.50
N PHE A 240 -0.72 -8.70 25.76
CA PHE A 240 -1.36 -10.03 25.71
C PHE A 240 -2.85 -10.02 25.38
N ALA A 241 -3.30 -8.97 24.68
CA ALA A 241 -4.71 -8.70 24.42
C ALA A 241 -5.58 -8.65 25.69
N GLY A 242 -4.97 -8.39 26.85
CA GLY A 242 -5.61 -8.40 28.16
C GLY A 242 -6.43 -7.15 28.48
N THR A 243 -7.10 -7.19 29.63
CA THR A 243 -7.84 -6.06 30.21
C THR A 243 -6.90 -5.06 30.86
N GLU A 244 -6.09 -4.39 30.04
CA GLU A 244 -5.45 -3.14 30.43
C GLU A 244 -6.32 -1.98 29.96
N ALA A 245 -6.28 -0.85 30.67
CA ALA A 245 -6.99 0.36 30.29
C ALA A 245 -5.97 1.44 29.86
N PRO A 246 -5.46 1.40 28.61
CA PRO A 246 -4.53 2.42 28.11
C PRO A 246 -5.05 3.85 28.35
N PRO A 247 -4.21 4.79 28.82
CA PRO A 247 -2.77 4.67 29.05
C PRO A 247 -2.36 4.08 30.42
N LYS A 248 -3.31 3.69 31.28
CA LYS A 248 -3.03 2.97 32.54
C LYS A 248 -2.74 1.49 32.21
N GLY A 249 -1.49 1.13 31.90
CA GLY A 249 -1.17 -0.27 31.62
C GLY A 249 0.16 -0.57 30.92
N PRO A 250 0.40 -0.13 29.68
CA PRO A 250 1.50 -0.70 28.90
C PRO A 250 2.85 -0.07 29.24
N VAL A 251 3.76 -0.88 29.79
CA VAL A 251 5.12 -0.43 30.18
C VAL A 251 6.10 -0.50 29.00
N ASP A 252 5.88 -1.44 28.07
CA ASP A 252 6.82 -1.73 26.99
C ASP A 252 6.59 -0.90 25.73
N TYR A 253 5.33 -0.63 25.38
CA TYR A 253 4.97 0.14 24.20
C TYR A 253 3.88 1.16 24.55
N PHE A 254 4.14 2.43 24.31
CA PHE A 254 3.16 3.47 24.57
C PHE A 254 1.90 3.27 23.73
N ALA A 255 0.74 3.49 24.36
CA ALA A 255 -0.56 3.40 23.72
C ALA A 255 -0.68 4.38 22.53
N PRO A 256 -1.49 4.07 21.52
CA PRO A 256 -1.77 5.03 20.46
C PRO A 256 -2.61 6.20 20.99
N PHE A 257 -2.55 7.33 20.30
CA PHE A 257 -3.44 8.45 20.52
C PHE A 257 -4.81 8.17 19.88
N ASN A 258 -5.88 8.67 20.49
CA ASN A 258 -7.19 8.65 19.90
C ASN A 258 -7.35 9.84 18.94
N ALA A 259 -7.90 9.65 17.75
CA ALA A 259 -8.12 10.75 16.81
C ALA A 259 -9.17 11.77 17.29
N ARG A 260 -9.95 11.43 18.31
CA ARG A 260 -11.00 12.28 18.92
C ARG A 260 -10.52 12.89 20.24
N GLY A 261 -11.24 13.93 20.67
CA GLY A 261 -10.92 14.63 21.92
C GLY A 261 -9.53 15.25 21.89
N ASP A 262 -9.15 15.80 20.74
CA ASP A 262 -7.87 16.48 20.48
C ASP A 262 -6.63 15.64 20.85
N GLY A 263 -6.72 14.31 20.72
CA GLY A 263 -5.62 13.39 21.06
C GLY A 263 -5.59 12.94 22.53
N TYR A 264 -6.38 13.56 23.42
CA TYR A 264 -6.30 13.32 24.87
C TYR A 264 -7.30 12.30 25.39
N GLN A 265 -8.25 11.86 24.56
CA GLN A 265 -9.13 10.75 24.90
C GLN A 265 -8.36 9.43 24.87
N GLY A 266 -8.65 8.51 25.80
CA GLY A 266 -8.06 7.17 25.76
C GLY A 266 -8.51 6.37 24.52
N PRO A 267 -7.66 5.51 23.94
CA PRO A 267 -8.01 4.73 22.75
C PRO A 267 -8.86 3.47 23.07
N GLN A 268 -9.02 3.13 24.36
CA GLN A 268 -9.52 1.83 24.86
C GLN A 268 -8.69 0.65 24.33
N GLY A 269 -9.00 -0.57 24.76
CA GLY A 269 -8.29 -1.79 24.35
C GLY A 269 -9.18 -3.03 24.28
N SER A 270 -8.63 -4.18 23.90
CA SER A 270 -7.21 -4.36 23.59
C SER A 270 -6.82 -4.07 22.14
N SER A 271 -7.75 -3.77 21.22
CA SER A 271 -7.42 -3.42 19.82
C SER A 271 -7.24 -1.91 19.64
N SER A 272 -6.43 -1.29 20.51
CA SER A 272 -6.26 0.16 20.59
C SER A 272 -5.77 0.76 19.28
N GLY A 273 -4.73 0.19 18.68
CA GLY A 273 -4.16 0.69 17.42
C GLY A 273 -5.11 0.55 16.25
N ALA A 274 -5.93 -0.52 16.22
CA ALA A 274 -6.94 -0.71 15.19
C ALA A 274 -8.03 0.38 15.26
N GLY A 275 -8.51 0.70 16.47
CA GLY A 275 -9.48 1.78 16.67
C GLY A 275 -8.92 3.15 16.27
N SER A 276 -7.72 3.48 16.75
CA SER A 276 -7.04 4.74 16.42
C SER A 276 -6.73 4.87 14.93
N ALA A 277 -6.26 3.79 14.28
CA ALA A 277 -5.95 3.76 12.86
C ALA A 277 -7.19 3.99 12.00
N THR A 278 -8.24 3.19 12.18
CA THR A 278 -9.48 3.31 11.39
C THR A 278 -10.22 4.63 11.66
N GLY A 279 -10.17 5.14 12.90
CA GLY A 279 -10.87 6.38 13.26
C GLY A 279 -10.11 7.66 12.91
N GLY A 280 -8.82 7.57 12.59
CA GLY A 280 -7.96 8.75 12.44
C GLY A 280 -7.22 8.87 11.12
N TYR A 281 -7.15 7.81 10.32
CA TYR A 281 -6.48 7.82 9.03
C TYR A 281 -7.46 7.54 7.90
N ASP A 282 -7.77 8.56 7.10
CA ASP A 282 -8.67 8.46 5.93
C ASP A 282 -8.14 7.50 4.85
N TRP A 283 -6.85 7.18 4.89
CA TRP A 283 -6.19 6.25 3.96
C TRP A 283 -6.25 4.78 4.41
N ILE A 284 -6.94 4.46 5.51
CA ILE A 284 -7.17 3.09 6.01
C ILE A 284 -8.65 2.74 5.88
N ASP A 285 -8.95 1.65 5.18
CA ASP A 285 -10.34 1.25 4.90
C ASP A 285 -10.92 0.39 6.03
N ALA A 286 -10.11 -0.49 6.62
CA ALA A 286 -10.54 -1.36 7.72
C ALA A 286 -9.37 -1.83 8.59
N SER A 287 -9.69 -2.34 9.78
CA SER A 287 -8.71 -2.96 10.66
C SER A 287 -9.21 -4.30 11.18
N ILE A 288 -8.39 -5.33 11.09
CA ILE A 288 -8.67 -6.66 11.65
C ILE A 288 -8.25 -6.68 13.11
N CYS A 289 -9.18 -7.05 13.98
CA CYS A 289 -9.04 -7.00 15.42
C CYS A 289 -9.49 -8.32 16.08
N THR A 290 -9.27 -8.45 17.38
CA THR A 290 -9.75 -9.61 18.18
C THR A 290 -10.65 -9.13 19.32
N ASP A 291 -11.71 -9.89 19.62
CA ASP A 291 -12.74 -9.51 20.61
C ASP A 291 -13.12 -10.68 21.55
N THR A 292 -12.45 -10.78 22.70
CA THR A 292 -12.82 -11.74 23.76
C THR A 292 -14.05 -11.24 24.54
N SER A 293 -13.97 -10.01 25.05
CA SER A 293 -14.97 -9.40 25.95
C SER A 293 -15.36 -7.98 25.55
N GLY A 294 -15.00 -7.54 24.33
CA GLY A 294 -15.21 -6.16 23.86
C GLY A 294 -13.98 -5.51 23.26
N SER A 295 -12.91 -6.26 23.03
CA SER A 295 -11.62 -5.71 22.59
C SER A 295 -11.62 -5.11 21.18
N CYS A 296 -12.63 -5.35 20.34
CA CYS A 296 -12.86 -4.60 19.11
C CYS A 296 -13.90 -3.51 19.33
N ARG A 297 -15.04 -3.87 19.95
CA ARG A 297 -16.20 -2.98 20.11
C ARG A 297 -15.90 -1.75 20.96
N GLY A 298 -15.07 -1.91 21.98
CA GLY A 298 -14.62 -0.81 22.82
C GLY A 298 -13.83 0.25 22.03
N PRO A 299 -12.63 -0.08 21.54
CA PRO A 299 -11.84 0.85 20.73
C PRO A 299 -12.64 1.49 19.60
N ALA A 300 -13.53 0.74 18.96
CA ALA A 300 -14.42 1.26 17.92
C ALA A 300 -15.39 2.32 18.44
N GLN A 301 -16.08 2.07 19.56
CA GLN A 301 -16.99 3.02 20.19
C GLN A 301 -16.31 4.36 20.48
N ILE A 302 -15.12 4.32 21.08
CA ILE A 302 -14.43 5.52 21.56
C ILE A 302 -13.70 6.25 20.44
N ASN A 303 -13.26 5.58 19.37
CA ASN A 303 -12.74 6.22 18.16
C ASN A 303 -13.85 6.58 17.14
N GLY A 304 -15.11 6.20 17.43
CA GLY A 304 -16.29 6.53 16.63
C GLY A 304 -16.32 5.86 15.26
N VAL A 305 -15.95 4.59 15.22
CA VAL A 305 -16.02 3.72 14.04
C VAL A 305 -16.91 2.50 14.32
N TRP A 306 -17.33 1.81 13.28
CA TRP A 306 -18.11 0.57 13.43
C TRP A 306 -17.20 -0.62 13.77
N ALA A 307 -17.72 -1.58 14.52
CA ALA A 307 -17.07 -2.86 14.77
C ALA A 307 -18.06 -4.02 14.69
N LEU A 308 -17.61 -5.12 14.10
CA LEU A 308 -18.33 -6.38 14.03
C LEU A 308 -17.60 -7.43 14.87
N ARG A 309 -18.30 -8.03 15.83
CA ARG A 309 -17.90 -9.28 16.45
C ARG A 309 -18.71 -10.39 15.79
N THR A 310 -18.05 -11.27 15.06
CA THR A 310 -18.70 -12.42 14.42
C THR A 310 -19.14 -13.46 15.44
N THR A 311 -20.07 -14.32 15.04
CA THR A 311 -20.42 -15.52 15.81
C THR A 311 -19.17 -16.36 16.06
N TRP A 312 -19.10 -16.99 17.24
CA TRP A 312 -17.97 -17.83 17.61
C TRP A 312 -17.79 -18.99 16.62
N GLY A 313 -16.56 -19.21 16.16
CA GLY A 313 -16.24 -20.26 15.18
C GLY A 313 -16.56 -19.91 13.72
N SER A 314 -17.10 -18.72 13.41
CA SER A 314 -17.40 -18.33 12.02
C SER A 314 -16.18 -17.94 11.20
N ALA A 315 -15.03 -17.73 11.83
CA ALA A 315 -13.75 -17.43 11.18
C ALA A 315 -12.65 -18.27 11.82
N SER A 316 -11.64 -18.64 11.01
CA SER A 316 -10.47 -19.35 11.52
C SER A 316 -9.69 -18.46 12.49
N LEU A 317 -9.30 -19.02 13.63
CA LEU A 317 -8.38 -18.39 14.58
C LEU A 317 -6.95 -18.96 14.45
N ASN A 318 -6.69 -19.78 13.42
CA ASN A 318 -5.34 -20.28 13.15
C ASN A 318 -4.38 -19.11 12.87
N GLY A 319 -3.24 -19.10 13.56
CA GLY A 319 -2.29 -18.00 13.50
C GLY A 319 -2.73 -16.75 14.28
N VAL A 320 -3.71 -16.86 15.18
CA VAL A 320 -4.06 -15.81 16.15
C VAL A 320 -3.62 -16.27 17.54
N VAL A 321 -2.83 -15.45 18.25
CA VAL A 321 -2.50 -15.73 19.65
C VAL A 321 -3.72 -15.42 20.52
N PRO A 322 -4.29 -16.42 21.22
CA PRO A 322 -5.48 -16.23 22.03
C PRO A 322 -5.16 -15.49 23.33
N SER A 323 -6.14 -14.70 23.81
CA SER A 323 -6.08 -14.03 25.12
C SER A 323 -6.58 -14.92 26.26
N ALA A 324 -7.54 -15.79 25.96
CA ALA A 324 -8.07 -16.83 26.84
C ALA A 324 -8.41 -18.04 25.97
N GLN A 325 -8.20 -19.25 26.50
CA GLN A 325 -8.58 -20.52 25.87
C GLN A 325 -9.66 -21.20 26.71
#